data_AF-A0A519TLR1-F1
#
_entry.id   AF-A0A519TLR1-F1
#
_cell.length_a   1.000
_cell.length_b   1.000
_cell.length_c   1.000
_cell.angle_alpha   90.00
_cell.angle_beta   90.00
_cell.angle_gamma   90.00
#
_symmetry.space_group_name_H-M   'P 1'
#
loop_
_entity.id
_entity.type
_entity.pdbx_description
1 polymer ?
#
loop_
_entity_poly.entity_id
_entity_poly.type
_entity_poly.pdbx_seq_one_letter_code
_entity_poly.pdbx_strand_id
1 'polypeptide(L)'
;TTILKLYNEDAIVVEPAGALSVAALEQVKDQIVGKNVVCVISGGNNDIERMQEIKEKSLLFEGLKHYFIVRFPQRPGALKLFVNEVLGPHDDITRFEFIKKTNKENGPALVGIELTDKDDYASLLQRMKDFKFEIIELNQDQTLFEYLV
;
A
#
# COMPACT_ATOMS: atom_id res chain seq x y z
N THR A 1 -3.52 -8.00 -7.17
CA THR A 1 -4.93 -8.49 -7.14
C THR A 1 -5.51 -8.65 -8.55
N THR A 2 -6.63 -9.38 -8.73
CA THR A 2 -7.16 -9.77 -10.05
C THR A 2 -7.45 -8.61 -11.00
N ILE A 3 -8.07 -7.53 -10.53
CA ILE A 3 -8.38 -6.35 -11.37
C ILE A 3 -7.09 -5.76 -11.97
N LEU A 4 -6.04 -5.61 -11.14
CA LEU A 4 -4.76 -5.09 -11.62
C LEU A 4 -4.04 -6.05 -12.57
N LYS A 5 -4.15 -7.37 -12.36
CA LYS A 5 -3.58 -8.37 -13.27
C LYS A 5 -4.23 -8.28 -14.65
N LEU A 6 -5.56 -8.29 -14.70
CA LEU A 6 -6.32 -8.14 -15.95
C LEU A 6 -5.95 -6.86 -16.70
N TYR A 7 -5.71 -5.76 -15.97
CA TYR A 7 -5.27 -4.51 -16.57
C TYR A 7 -3.82 -4.57 -17.09
N ASN A 8 -2.87 -5.03 -16.27
CA ASN A 8 -1.44 -5.01 -16.59
C ASN A 8 -1.01 -6.07 -17.60
N GLU A 9 -1.61 -7.26 -17.56
CA GLU A 9 -1.23 -8.41 -18.39
C GLU A 9 -2.06 -8.46 -19.68
N ASP A 10 -3.37 -8.16 -19.59
CA ASP A 10 -4.31 -8.35 -20.71
C ASP A 10 -4.89 -7.03 -21.26
N ALA A 11 -4.54 -5.88 -20.68
CA ALA A 11 -5.12 -4.57 -21.03
C ALA A 11 -6.66 -4.53 -20.90
N ILE A 12 -7.24 -5.35 -20.01
CA ILE A 12 -8.68 -5.42 -19.77
C ILE A 12 -9.05 -4.52 -18.59
N VAL A 13 -9.83 -3.47 -18.87
CA VAL A 13 -10.42 -2.61 -17.84
C VAL A 13 -11.71 -3.24 -17.33
N VAL A 14 -11.75 -3.59 -16.05
CA VAL A 14 -12.89 -4.25 -15.41
C VAL A 14 -13.33 -3.51 -14.15
N GLU A 15 -14.63 -3.57 -13.86
CA GLU A 15 -15.14 -3.22 -12.53
C GLU A 15 -15.04 -4.44 -11.59
N PRO A 16 -15.23 -4.27 -10.26
CA PRO A 16 -15.13 -5.39 -9.31
C PRO A 16 -16.02 -6.59 -9.65
N ALA A 17 -17.27 -6.36 -10.07
CA ALA A 17 -18.17 -7.43 -10.51
C ALA A 17 -17.65 -8.16 -11.76
N GLY A 18 -17.07 -7.41 -12.72
CA GLY A 18 -16.50 -7.95 -13.95
C GLY A 18 -15.28 -8.85 -13.71
N ALA A 19 -14.49 -8.60 -12.67
CA ALA A 19 -13.33 -9.41 -12.31
C ALA A 19 -13.67 -10.67 -11.47
N LEU A 20 -14.91 -10.78 -10.96
CA LEU A 20 -15.27 -11.79 -9.97
C LEU A 20 -15.06 -13.22 -10.46
N SER A 21 -15.45 -13.50 -11.70
CA SER A 21 -15.34 -14.85 -12.29
C SER A 21 -13.88 -15.30 -12.43
N VAL A 22 -12.96 -14.38 -12.71
CA VAL A 22 -11.53 -14.64 -12.79
C VAL A 22 -10.92 -14.79 -11.41
N ALA A 23 -11.31 -13.93 -10.46
CA ALA A 23 -10.83 -13.99 -9.08
C ALA A 23 -11.20 -15.30 -8.37
N ALA A 24 -12.36 -15.87 -8.70
CA ALA A 24 -12.81 -17.15 -8.17
C ALA A 24 -11.94 -18.34 -8.60
N LEU A 25 -11.20 -18.25 -9.71
CA LEU A 25 -10.40 -19.36 -10.24
C LEU A 25 -9.37 -19.87 -9.23
N GLU A 26 -8.71 -18.98 -8.48
CA GLU A 26 -7.73 -19.38 -7.46
C GLU A 26 -8.38 -20.22 -6.35
N GLN A 27 -9.64 -19.93 -6.00
CA GLN A 27 -10.38 -20.64 -4.95
C GLN A 27 -10.83 -22.04 -5.38
N VAL A 28 -10.96 -22.27 -6.69
CA VAL A 28 -11.44 -23.55 -7.25
C VAL A 28 -10.38 -24.28 -8.07
N LYS A 29 -9.11 -23.85 -8.01
CA LYS A 29 -8.02 -24.32 -8.87
C LYS A 29 -7.89 -25.86 -8.92
N ASP A 30 -8.04 -26.51 -7.78
CA ASP A 30 -7.90 -27.97 -7.66
C ASP A 30 -9.07 -28.71 -8.33
N GLN A 31 -10.24 -28.07 -8.45
CA GLN A 31 -11.46 -28.65 -9.03
C GLN A 31 -11.51 -28.52 -10.56
N ILE A 32 -10.66 -27.67 -11.14
CA ILE A 32 -10.67 -27.32 -12.57
C ILE A 32 -9.45 -27.85 -13.34
N VAL A 33 -8.57 -28.61 -12.68
CA VAL A 33 -7.41 -29.25 -13.32
C VAL A 33 -7.86 -30.09 -14.51
N GLY A 34 -7.23 -29.87 -15.67
CA GLY A 34 -7.52 -30.59 -16.92
C GLY A 34 -8.83 -30.20 -17.62
N LYS A 35 -9.56 -29.18 -17.12
CA LYS A 35 -10.79 -28.68 -17.74
C LYS A 35 -10.51 -27.41 -18.56
N ASN A 36 -11.29 -27.23 -19.62
CA ASN A 36 -11.39 -25.94 -20.30
C ASN A 36 -12.37 -25.05 -19.55
N VAL A 37 -11.89 -23.92 -19.03
CA VAL A 37 -12.70 -22.99 -18.23
C VAL A 37 -12.89 -21.69 -19.01
N VAL A 38 -14.12 -21.17 -19.01
CA VAL A 38 -14.47 -19.89 -19.63
C VAL A 38 -14.97 -18.96 -18.54
N CYS A 39 -14.29 -17.84 -18.33
CA CYS A 39 -14.71 -16.78 -17.42
C CYS A 39 -15.50 -15.71 -18.18
N VAL A 40 -16.62 -15.28 -17.59
CA VAL A 40 -17.40 -14.16 -18.11
C VAL A 40 -16.94 -12.88 -17.42
N ILE A 41 -16.43 -11.93 -18.18
CA ILE A 41 -16.17 -10.57 -17.70
C ILE A 41 -17.47 -9.78 -17.85
N SER A 42 -18.21 -9.62 -16.75
CA SER A 42 -19.58 -9.11 -16.80
C SER A 42 -19.70 -7.59 -16.99
N GLY A 43 -18.62 -6.83 -16.75
CA GLY A 43 -18.66 -5.37 -16.81
C GLY A 43 -17.30 -4.70 -16.73
N GLY A 44 -17.19 -3.54 -17.37
CA GLY A 44 -15.97 -2.75 -17.50
C GLY A 44 -16.18 -1.26 -17.23
N ASN A 45 -17.27 -0.89 -16.54
CA ASN A 45 -17.57 0.50 -16.20
C ASN A 45 -16.70 1.00 -15.04
N ASN A 46 -15.39 1.01 -15.27
CA ASN A 46 -14.40 1.46 -14.33
C ASN A 46 -13.70 2.71 -14.85
N ASP A 47 -13.61 3.72 -13.99
CA ASP A 47 -12.93 4.98 -14.30
C ASP A 47 -11.44 4.87 -13.97
N ILE A 48 -10.60 5.60 -14.72
CA ILE A 48 -9.17 5.76 -14.43
C ILE A 48 -8.96 6.29 -13.02
N GLU A 49 -9.81 7.20 -12.53
CA GLU A 49 -9.71 7.72 -11.15
C GLU A 49 -9.90 6.60 -10.10
N ARG A 50 -10.83 5.66 -10.35
CA ARG A 50 -11.06 4.51 -9.46
C ARG A 50 -9.91 3.51 -9.49
N MET A 51 -9.17 3.43 -10.59
CA MET A 51 -8.00 2.54 -10.68
C MET A 51 -6.91 2.91 -9.67
N GLN A 52 -6.75 4.18 -9.32
CA GLN A 52 -5.78 4.59 -8.30
C GLN A 52 -6.17 4.06 -6.92
N GLU A 53 -7.45 4.19 -6.54
CA GLU A 53 -7.99 3.65 -5.30
C GLU A 53 -7.88 2.11 -5.25
N ILE A 54 -8.21 1.44 -6.36
CA ILE A 54 -8.08 -0.02 -6.47
C ILE A 54 -6.62 -0.45 -6.34
N LYS A 55 -5.69 0.28 -6.96
CA LYS A 55 -4.25 0.01 -6.85
C LYS A 55 -3.80 0.13 -5.39
N GLU A 56 -4.18 1.21 -4.74
CA GLU A 56 -3.86 1.43 -3.32
C GLU A 56 -4.41 0.32 -2.42
N LYS A 57 -5.69 -0.04 -2.57
CA LYS A 57 -6.29 -1.15 -1.83
C LYS A 57 -5.60 -2.48 -2.11
N SER A 58 -5.15 -2.73 -3.35
CA SER A 58 -4.38 -3.92 -3.70
C SER A 58 -3.05 -3.96 -2.95
N LEU A 59 -2.30 -2.86 -2.96
CA LEU A 59 -0.99 -2.80 -2.31
C LEU A 59 -1.11 -2.95 -0.78
N LEU A 60 -2.15 -2.36 -0.18
CA LEU A 60 -2.47 -2.55 1.24
C LEU A 60 -2.79 -4.03 1.53
N PHE A 61 -3.63 -4.65 0.71
CA PHE A 61 -4.00 -6.07 0.86
C PHE A 61 -2.80 -7.03 0.66
N GLU A 62 -1.89 -6.69 -0.26
CA GLU A 62 -0.69 -7.48 -0.55
C GLU A 62 0.43 -7.25 0.48
N GLY A 63 0.24 -6.32 1.43
CA GLY A 63 1.23 -5.98 2.45
C GLY A 63 2.43 -5.19 1.90
N LEU A 64 2.25 -4.51 0.77
CA LEU A 64 3.29 -3.72 0.11
C LEU A 64 3.20 -2.24 0.44
N LYS A 65 2.02 -1.70 0.78
CA LYS A 65 1.87 -0.29 1.15
C LYS A 65 1.54 -0.12 2.62
N HIS A 66 2.27 0.77 3.29
CA HIS A 66 2.18 0.98 4.74
C HIS A 66 2.18 2.47 5.07
N TYR A 67 1.38 2.86 6.06
CA TYR A 67 1.21 4.22 6.50
C TYR A 67 1.61 4.38 7.96
N PHE A 68 2.39 5.43 8.23
CA PHE A 68 2.94 5.70 9.54
C PHE A 68 2.75 7.15 9.92
N ILE A 69 2.51 7.41 11.20
CA ILE A 69 2.76 8.72 11.79
C ILE A 69 4.16 8.69 12.39
N VAL A 70 5.09 9.42 11.78
CA VAL A 70 6.50 9.47 12.19
C VAL A 70 6.79 10.80 12.88
N ARG A 71 7.29 10.75 14.12
CA ARG A 71 7.82 11.93 14.81
C ARG A 71 9.31 12.07 14.50
N PHE A 72 9.63 12.97 13.58
CA PHE A 72 11.01 13.27 13.24
C PHE A 72 11.69 14.06 14.39
N PRO A 73 12.91 13.71 14.80
CA PRO A 73 13.64 14.47 15.80
C PRO A 73 13.92 15.90 15.30
N GLN A 74 13.89 16.88 16.20
CA GLN A 74 14.12 18.29 15.90
C GLN A 74 15.61 18.61 15.64
N ARG A 75 16.22 17.95 14.67
CA ARG A 75 17.59 18.19 14.23
C ARG A 75 17.69 18.19 12.70
N PRO A 76 18.54 19.06 12.11
CA PRO A 76 18.79 19.03 10.67
C PRO A 76 19.21 17.62 10.21
N GLY A 77 18.70 17.20 9.05
CA GLY A 77 19.05 15.92 8.44
C GLY A 77 18.26 14.71 8.93
N ALA A 78 17.27 14.86 9.81
CA ALA A 78 16.44 13.74 10.27
C ALA A 78 15.74 12.99 9.13
N LEU A 79 15.15 13.71 8.18
CA LEU A 79 14.53 13.11 6.99
C LEU A 79 15.59 12.43 6.09
N LYS A 80 16.75 13.06 5.90
CA LYS A 80 17.86 12.46 5.13
C LYS A 80 18.33 11.14 5.75
N LEU A 81 18.46 11.11 7.07
CA LEU A 81 18.82 9.89 7.80
C LEU A 81 17.74 8.82 7.68
N PHE A 82 16.46 9.19 7.74
CA PHE A 82 15.36 8.25 7.50
C PHE A 82 15.43 7.63 6.09
N VAL A 83 15.58 8.47 5.07
CA VAL A 83 15.66 7.99 3.67
C VAL A 83 16.89 7.11 3.44
N ASN A 84 18.04 7.46 4.01
CA ASN A 84 19.29 6.75 3.74
C ASN A 84 19.47 5.48 4.58
N GLU A 85 18.99 5.47 5.82
CA GLU A 85 19.33 4.44 6.80
C GLU A 85 18.12 3.61 7.25
N VAL A 86 16.89 4.11 7.06
CA VAL A 86 15.66 3.41 7.49
C VAL A 86 14.92 2.79 6.32
N LEU A 87 14.77 3.48 5.19
CA LEU A 87 14.18 2.87 4.01
C LEU A 87 15.08 1.76 3.46
N GLY A 88 14.46 0.71 2.95
CA GLY A 88 15.16 -0.28 2.14
C GLY A 88 15.65 0.34 0.82
N PRO A 89 16.62 -0.30 0.15
CA PRO A 89 17.23 0.23 -1.08
C PRO A 89 16.25 0.35 -2.26
N HIS A 90 15.08 -0.30 -2.16
CA HIS A 90 14.04 -0.32 -3.19
C HIS A 90 12.68 0.16 -2.67
N ASP A 91 12.63 0.68 -1.45
CA ASP A 91 11.39 1.21 -0.87
C ASP A 91 11.18 2.65 -1.34
N ASP A 92 9.92 3.03 -1.56
CA ASP A 92 9.57 4.38 -1.99
C ASP A 92 8.67 5.09 -0.96
N ILE A 93 8.85 6.40 -0.81
CA ILE A 93 7.94 7.25 -0.03
C ILE A 93 6.85 7.74 -0.97
N THR A 94 5.66 7.15 -0.86
CA THR A 94 4.50 7.47 -1.70
C THR A 94 3.65 8.62 -1.15
N ARG A 95 3.78 8.93 0.15
CA ARG A 95 3.11 10.07 0.79
C ARG A 95 4.00 10.65 1.88
N PHE A 96 4.12 11.97 1.93
CA PHE A 96 4.82 12.67 3.00
C PHE A 96 4.14 13.99 3.32
N GLU A 97 3.49 14.07 4.47
CA GLU A 97 2.67 15.22 4.86
C GLU A 97 2.91 15.63 6.32
N PHE A 98 3.28 16.88 6.57
CA PHE A 98 3.44 17.38 7.94
C PHE A 98 2.10 17.81 8.53
N ILE A 99 1.70 17.18 9.65
CA ILE A 99 0.48 17.55 10.37
C ILE A 99 0.80 18.76 11.26
N LYS A 100 0.61 19.97 10.72
CA LYS A 100 0.94 21.21 11.43
C LYS A 100 -0.16 21.59 12.44
N LYS A 101 0.08 21.37 13.74
CA LYS A 101 -0.71 22.00 14.81
C LYS A 101 -0.06 23.33 15.19
N THR A 102 -0.68 24.43 14.78
CA THR A 102 -0.54 25.80 15.28
C THR A 102 0.88 26.26 15.75
N ASN A 103 1.52 27.02 14.87
CA ASN A 103 2.43 28.13 15.14
C ASN A 103 3.72 28.03 15.98
N LYS A 104 4.27 26.86 16.39
CA LYS A 104 5.72 26.85 16.71
C LYS A 104 6.53 25.56 16.75
N GLU A 105 5.97 24.37 16.55
CA GLU A 105 6.80 23.16 16.46
C GLU A 105 6.27 22.23 15.36
N ASN A 106 7.19 21.67 14.57
CA ASN A 106 6.84 20.75 13.50
C ASN A 106 6.16 19.52 14.10
N GLY A 107 4.89 19.31 13.75
CA GLY A 107 4.13 18.16 14.17
C GLY A 107 4.61 16.86 13.51
N PRO A 108 4.03 15.71 13.88
CA PRO A 108 4.39 14.45 13.26
C PRO A 108 4.09 14.49 11.75
N ALA A 109 4.81 13.69 10.99
CA ALA A 109 4.58 13.53 9.56
C ALA A 109 3.80 12.24 9.30
N LEU A 110 2.79 12.31 8.44
CA LEU A 110 2.20 11.14 7.79
C LEU A 110 3.14 10.70 6.68
N VAL A 111 3.62 9.46 6.77
CA VAL A 111 4.54 8.85 5.82
C VAL A 111 3.90 7.58 5.26
N GLY A 112 3.66 7.55 3.95
CA GLY A 112 3.29 6.35 3.21
C GLY A 112 4.52 5.75 2.56
N ILE A 113 4.78 4.47 2.81
CA ILE A 113 5.91 3.71 2.28
C ILE A 113 5.38 2.56 1.45
N GLU A 114 5.89 2.42 0.23
CA GLU A 114 5.66 1.26 -0.63
C GLU A 114 6.93 0.40 -0.65
N LEU A 115 6.79 -0.85 -0.21
CA LEU A 115 7.83 -1.87 -0.21
C LEU A 115 7.83 -2.59 -1.54
N THR A 116 9.02 -3.03 -1.97
CA THR A 116 9.14 -3.95 -3.10
C THR A 116 8.81 -5.39 -2.71
N ASP A 117 9.17 -5.80 -1.48
CA ASP A 117 8.85 -7.10 -0.91
C ASP A 117 8.11 -6.92 0.42
N LYS A 118 6.99 -7.65 0.59
CA LYS A 118 6.21 -7.62 1.83
C LYS A 118 6.99 -8.14 3.03
N ASP A 119 7.96 -9.03 2.80
CA ASP A 119 8.74 -9.65 3.87
C ASP A 119 9.76 -8.65 4.47
N ASP A 120 10.03 -7.53 3.78
CA ASP A 120 10.89 -6.46 4.29
C ASP A 120 10.24 -5.62 5.40
N TYR A 121 8.92 -5.73 5.60
CA TYR A 121 8.17 -4.94 6.57
C TYR A 121 8.74 -5.02 7.99
N ALA A 122 9.05 -6.23 8.46
CA ALA A 122 9.63 -6.44 9.79
C ALA A 122 11.01 -5.78 9.91
N SER A 123 11.80 -5.82 8.84
CA SER A 123 13.12 -5.20 8.80
C SER A 123 13.04 -3.66 8.82
N LEU A 124 12.05 -3.08 8.13
CA LEU A 124 11.77 -1.65 8.14
C LEU A 124 11.42 -1.16 9.56
N LEU A 125 10.51 -1.86 10.24
CA LEU A 125 10.14 -1.54 11.62
C LEU A 125 11.36 -1.64 12.57
N GLN A 126 12.21 -2.64 12.37
CA GLN A 126 13.42 -2.80 13.17
C GLN A 126 14.39 -1.63 12.95
N ARG A 127 14.61 -1.20 11.70
CA ARG A 127 15.45 -0.01 11.41
C ARG A 127 14.86 1.27 12.00
N MET A 128 13.54 1.48 11.89
CA MET A 128 12.86 2.62 12.54
C MET A 128 13.14 2.65 14.05
N LYS A 129 13.08 1.48 14.70
CA LYS A 129 13.38 1.32 16.13
C LYS A 129 14.86 1.58 16.46
N ASP A 130 15.77 1.02 15.68
CA ASP A 130 17.22 1.15 15.90
C ASP A 130 17.70 2.61 15.77
N PHE A 131 17.14 3.35 14.81
CA PHE A 131 17.40 4.78 14.63
C PHE A 131 16.54 5.69 15.52
N LYS A 132 15.74 5.10 16.44
CA LYS A 132 14.93 5.79 17.45
C LYS A 132 13.87 6.72 16.86
N PHE A 133 13.26 6.34 15.73
CA PHE A 133 12.07 7.01 15.24
C PHE A 133 10.86 6.52 16.02
N GLU A 134 10.12 7.47 16.60
CA GLU A 134 8.81 7.19 17.19
C GLU A 134 7.78 7.12 16.06
N ILE A 135 7.11 5.97 15.94
CA ILE A 135 6.14 5.69 14.89
C ILE A 135 4.80 5.23 15.48
N ILE A 136 3.72 5.48 14.75
CA ILE A 136 2.44 4.82 14.94
C ILE A 136 2.08 4.17 13.60
N GLU A 137 1.89 2.87 13.60
CA GLU A 137 1.46 2.10 12.42
C GLU A 137 -0.04 2.33 12.20
N LEU A 138 -0.40 3.05 11.13
CA LEU A 138 -1.80 3.38 10.85
C LEU A 138 -2.58 2.18 10.32
N ASN A 139 -1.93 1.27 9.59
CA ASN A 139 -2.57 0.07 9.05
C ASN A 139 -3.17 -0.84 10.13
N GLN A 140 -2.74 -0.72 11.39
CA GLN A 140 -3.25 -1.52 12.51
C GLN A 140 -4.44 -0.88 13.23
N ASP A 141 -4.74 0.39 12.98
CA ASP A 141 -5.85 1.13 13.57
C ASP A 141 -6.78 1.64 12.49
N GLN A 142 -7.87 0.89 12.25
CA GLN A 142 -8.86 1.20 11.22
C GLN A 142 -9.44 2.61 11.37
N THR A 143 -9.67 3.07 12.60
CA THR A 143 -10.25 4.39 12.85
C THR A 143 -9.27 5.49 12.47
N LEU A 144 -8.02 5.40 12.94
CA LEU A 144 -7.00 6.39 12.59
C LEU A 144 -6.70 6.39 11.08
N PHE A 145 -6.69 5.21 10.46
CA PHE A 145 -6.51 5.06 9.02
C PHE A 145 -7.58 5.83 8.24
N GLU A 146 -8.86 5.59 8.53
CA GLU A 146 -9.99 6.26 7.85
C GLU A 146 -10.00 7.79 8.02
N TYR A 147 -9.48 8.31 9.13
CA TYR A 147 -9.40 9.75 9.37
C TYR A 147 -8.24 10.46 8.66
N LEU A 148 -7.16 9.74 8.36
CA LEU A 148 -5.87 10.35 7.97
C LEU A 148 -5.41 9.98 6.56
N VAL A 149 -5.83 8.80 6.07
CA VAL A 149 -5.42 8.26 4.78
C VAL A 149 -6.53 8.43 3.78
#